data_AF-A0A662Q6X9-F1
#
_entry.id   AF-A0A662Q6X9-F1
#
_cell.length_a   1.000
_cell.length_b   1.000
_cell.length_c   1.000
_cell.angle_alpha   90.00
_cell.angle_beta   90.00
_cell.angle_gamma   90.00
#
_symmetry.space_group_name_H-M   'P 1'
#
loop_
_entity.id
_entity.type
_entity.pdbx_description
1 polymer ?
#
loop_
_entity_poly.entity_id
_entity_poly.type
_entity_poly.pdbx_seq_one_letter_code
_entity_poly.pdbx_strand_id
1 'polypeptide(L)'
;LPGDPDFEILDDSKLTSNQKRALELIREKVLGKWKSTGVQEVVNKAYFEILNYIPVYPVEDPEKLTDHDGNVLPDVYILPKGSTPRDLAYMIHTDLGKTFLYAIDARKKIRLGEDYKLKWGDVISIIAAGRRA
;
A
#
# COMPACT_ATOMS: atom_id res chain seq x y z
N LEU A 1 5.39 5.62 -14.82
CA LEU A 1 5.44 4.33 -14.09
C LEU A 1 4.86 3.23 -14.97
N PRO A 2 5.28 1.96 -14.81
CA PRO A 2 4.61 0.85 -15.46
C PRO A 2 3.12 0.85 -15.10
N GLY A 3 2.23 0.89 -16.09
CA GLY A 3 0.79 1.00 -15.85
C GLY A 3 0.20 2.40 -16.08
N ASP A 4 1.02 3.42 -16.28
CA ASP A 4 0.51 4.78 -16.51
C ASP A 4 -0.28 4.91 -17.81
N PRO A 5 -1.27 5.81 -17.85
CA PRO A 5 -2.06 6.11 -19.05
C PRO A 5 -1.25 6.85 -20.13
N ASP A 6 -0.07 7.36 -19.80
CA ASP A 6 0.80 8.07 -20.70
C ASP A 6 2.27 8.03 -20.22
N PHE A 7 3.18 8.61 -20.99
CA PHE A 7 4.59 8.75 -20.67
C PHE A 7 5.12 10.09 -21.20
N GLU A 8 6.19 10.59 -20.57
CA GLU A 8 6.91 11.78 -21.03
C GLU A 8 8.21 11.38 -21.74
N ILE A 9 8.55 12.12 -22.79
CA ILE A 9 9.84 11.98 -23.48
C ILE A 9 10.82 12.95 -22.82
N LEU A 10 11.77 12.41 -22.06
CA LEU A 10 12.73 13.21 -21.29
C LEU A 10 13.76 13.93 -22.17
N ASP A 11 14.12 13.34 -23.31
CA ASP A 11 15.08 13.93 -24.25
C ASP A 11 14.74 13.54 -25.69
N ASP A 12 14.04 14.44 -26.37
CA ASP A 12 13.56 14.25 -27.73
C ASP A 12 14.69 14.25 -28.78
N SER A 13 15.87 14.79 -28.44
CA SER A 13 17.02 14.87 -29.35
C SER A 13 17.69 13.51 -29.58
N LYS A 14 17.51 12.57 -28.65
CA LYS A 14 18.06 11.20 -28.70
C LYS A 14 17.22 10.24 -29.53
N LEU A 15 16.06 10.68 -30.01
CA LEU A 15 15.13 9.83 -30.74
C LEU A 15 15.15 10.12 -32.24
N THR A 16 15.22 9.06 -33.02
CA THR A 16 15.00 9.14 -34.47
C THR A 16 13.52 9.44 -34.77
N SER A 17 13.24 9.99 -35.95
CA SER A 17 11.86 10.26 -36.42
C SER A 17 10.97 9.01 -36.38
N ASN A 18 11.51 7.85 -36.74
CA ASN A 18 10.80 6.57 -36.69
C ASN A 18 10.44 6.17 -35.26
N GLN A 19 11.35 6.35 -34.30
CA GLN A 19 11.07 6.06 -32.89
C GLN A 19 10.01 6.99 -32.31
N LYS A 20 10.06 8.29 -32.62
CA LYS A 20 9.02 9.25 -32.21
C LYS A 20 7.65 8.83 -32.72
N ARG A 21 7.57 8.50 -34.01
CA ARG A 21 6.31 8.05 -34.63
C ARG A 21 5.78 6.74 -34.03
N ALA A 22 6.66 5.82 -33.65
CA ALA A 22 6.27 4.60 -32.95
C ALA A 22 5.73 4.88 -31.55
N LEU A 23 6.37 5.80 -30.79
CA LEU A 23 5.88 6.23 -29.48
C LEU A 23 4.53 6.94 -29.57
N GLU A 24 4.33 7.81 -30.57
CA GLU A 24 3.03 8.45 -30.84
C GLU A 24 1.94 7.41 -31.14
N LEU A 25 2.27 6.40 -31.97
CA LEU A 25 1.38 5.29 -32.28
C LEU A 25 0.98 4.49 -31.04
N ILE A 26 1.92 4.23 -30.13
CA ILE A 26 1.65 3.55 -28.87
C ILE A 26 0.73 4.41 -27.99
N ARG A 27 1.03 5.70 -27.86
CA ARG A 27 0.22 6.65 -27.09
C ARG A 27 -1.22 6.71 -27.61
N GLU A 28 -1.43 6.85 -28.91
CA GLU A 28 -2.77 6.97 -29.50
C GLU A 28 -3.54 5.64 -29.53
N LYS A 29 -2.92 4.58 -30.06
CA LYS A 29 -3.62 3.33 -30.39
C LYS A 29 -3.69 2.34 -29.24
N VAL A 30 -2.75 2.42 -28.30
CA VAL A 30 -2.69 1.51 -27.14
C VAL A 30 -3.14 2.25 -25.90
N LEU A 31 -2.39 3.26 -25.45
CA LEU A 31 -2.68 3.91 -24.17
C LEU A 31 -3.95 4.75 -24.21
N GLY A 32 -4.22 5.47 -25.30
CA GLY A 32 -5.44 6.25 -25.48
C GLY A 32 -6.71 5.38 -25.50
N LYS A 33 -6.61 4.17 -26.08
CA LYS A 33 -7.70 3.19 -26.18
C LYS A 33 -7.92 2.42 -24.89
N TRP A 34 -6.86 1.88 -24.30
CA TRP A 34 -6.93 0.98 -23.14
C TRP A 34 -6.73 1.69 -21.80
N LYS A 35 -6.40 2.99 -21.82
CA LYS A 35 -6.18 3.88 -20.67
C LYS A 35 -5.02 3.49 -19.75
N SER A 36 -4.34 2.37 -19.98
CA SER A 36 -3.15 1.94 -19.27
C SER A 36 -2.41 0.88 -20.08
N THR A 37 -1.27 0.42 -19.57
CA THR A 37 -0.60 -0.79 -20.08
C THR A 37 -1.22 -2.09 -19.55
N GLY A 38 -2.14 -2.03 -18.59
CA GLY A 38 -2.78 -3.19 -17.95
C GLY A 38 -1.94 -3.90 -16.89
N VAL A 39 -0.63 -3.62 -16.78
CA VAL A 39 0.27 -4.31 -15.84
C VAL A 39 -0.16 -4.08 -14.39
N GLN A 40 -0.36 -2.82 -13.98
CA GLN A 40 -0.80 -2.50 -12.62
C GLN A 40 -2.20 -3.05 -12.32
N GLU A 41 -3.10 -3.06 -13.31
CA GLU A 41 -4.44 -3.60 -13.18
C GLU A 41 -4.42 -5.10 -12.88
N VAL A 42 -3.60 -5.87 -13.61
CA VAL A 42 -3.47 -7.31 -13.39
C VAL A 42 -2.89 -7.62 -12.00
N VAL A 43 -1.87 -6.88 -11.57
CA VAL A 43 -1.30 -7.04 -10.23
C VAL A 43 -2.33 -6.73 -9.14
N ASN A 44 -3.06 -5.62 -9.28
CA ASN A 44 -4.12 -5.23 -8.35
C ASN A 44 -5.22 -6.30 -8.29
N LYS A 45 -5.70 -6.79 -9.44
CA LYS A 45 -6.70 -7.86 -9.51
C LYS A 45 -6.23 -9.13 -8.84
N ALA A 46 -5.00 -9.55 -9.09
CA ALA A 46 -4.42 -10.74 -8.48
C ALA A 46 -4.42 -10.65 -6.95
N TYR A 47 -3.87 -9.57 -6.39
CA TYR A 47 -3.78 -9.41 -4.93
C TYR A 47 -5.12 -9.13 -4.27
N PHE A 48 -5.89 -8.17 -4.79
CA PHE A 48 -7.01 -7.59 -4.08
C PHE A 48 -8.35 -8.27 -4.39
N GLU A 49 -8.53 -8.80 -5.60
CA GLU A 49 -9.79 -9.43 -6.00
C GLU A 49 -9.73 -10.96 -5.90
N ILE A 50 -8.67 -11.56 -6.44
CA ILE A 50 -8.52 -13.03 -6.47
C ILE A 50 -8.04 -13.53 -5.11
N LEU A 51 -6.88 -13.05 -4.65
CA LEU A 51 -6.32 -13.45 -3.36
C LEU A 51 -7.02 -12.81 -2.16
N ASN A 52 -7.85 -11.78 -2.39
CA ASN A 52 -8.57 -11.05 -1.35
C ASN A 52 -7.64 -10.51 -0.24
N TYR A 53 -6.49 -9.95 -0.62
CA TYR A 53 -5.65 -9.23 0.33
C TYR A 53 -6.17 -7.80 0.53
N ILE A 54 -5.80 -7.19 1.65
CA ILE A 54 -6.17 -5.83 2.03
C ILE A 54 -4.91 -5.04 2.43
N PRO A 55 -4.79 -3.77 1.98
CA PRO A 55 -3.75 -2.88 2.47
C PRO A 55 -4.12 -2.35 3.87
N VAL A 56 -3.16 -2.31 4.78
CA VAL A 56 -3.30 -1.79 6.15
C VAL A 56 -2.07 -0.96 6.50
N TYR A 57 -2.28 0.18 7.14
CA TYR A 57 -1.25 1.19 7.42
C TYR A 57 -0.91 1.19 8.91
N PRO A 58 0.23 0.62 9.34
CA PRO A 58 0.66 0.76 10.71
C PRO A 58 1.18 2.19 10.97
N VAL A 59 0.85 2.72 12.13
CA VAL A 59 1.39 3.99 12.63
C VAL A 59 1.82 3.83 14.09
N GLU A 60 2.81 4.61 14.50
CA GLU A 60 3.23 4.63 15.89
C GLU A 60 2.32 5.54 16.71
N ASP A 61 2.18 6.79 16.29
CA ASP A 61 1.31 7.81 16.88
C ASP A 61 -0.07 7.81 16.18
N PRO A 62 -1.15 7.36 16.83
CA PRO A 62 -2.49 7.35 16.25
C PRO A 62 -3.13 8.75 16.12
N GLU A 63 -2.61 9.76 16.80
CA GLU A 63 -3.12 11.14 16.70
C GLU A 63 -2.50 11.87 15.51
N LYS A 64 -1.19 11.70 15.30
CA LYS A 64 -0.45 12.32 14.20
C LYS A 64 -0.40 11.48 12.93
N LEU A 65 -0.73 10.19 13.03
CA LEU A 65 -0.58 9.19 11.97
C LEU A 65 0.88 9.02 11.52
N THR A 66 1.82 9.12 12.46
CA THR A 66 3.26 9.08 12.18
C THR A 66 3.99 7.91 12.84
N ASP A 67 5.21 7.63 12.40
CA ASP A 67 6.22 6.91 13.18
C ASP A 67 6.92 7.84 14.21
N HIS A 68 7.94 7.30 14.91
CA HIS A 68 8.83 8.04 15.81
C HIS A 68 9.61 9.18 15.13
N ASP A 69 9.94 9.04 13.84
CA ASP A 69 10.67 10.05 13.06
C ASP A 69 9.75 11.17 12.56
N GLY A 70 8.43 11.02 12.70
CA GLY A 70 7.42 11.98 12.26
C GLY A 70 6.99 11.79 10.80
N ASN A 71 7.35 10.69 10.15
CA ASN A 71 6.89 10.38 8.80
C ASN A 71 5.41 9.98 8.84
N VAL A 72 4.58 10.61 8.02
CA VAL A 72 3.14 10.36 7.98
C VAL A 72 2.83 9.11 7.15
N LEU A 73 2.09 8.16 7.74
CA LEU A 73 1.73 6.86 7.13
C LEU A 73 2.96 6.17 6.50
N PRO A 74 3.96 5.83 7.32
CA PRO A 74 5.30 5.45 6.84
C PRO A 74 5.26 4.20 5.95
N ASP A 75 4.41 3.23 6.28
CA ASP A 75 4.36 1.93 5.65
C ASP A 75 2.93 1.51 5.29
N VAL A 76 2.85 0.54 4.37
CA VAL A 76 1.64 -0.20 4.05
C VAL A 76 1.94 -1.70 3.97
N TYR A 77 1.14 -2.50 4.66
CA TYR A 77 1.22 -3.96 4.63
C TYR A 77 0.01 -4.52 3.90
N ILE A 78 0.27 -5.46 2.99
CA ILE A 78 -0.78 -6.16 2.24
C ILE A 78 -0.98 -7.53 2.91
N LEU A 79 -2.13 -7.72 3.54
CA LEU A 79 -2.46 -8.87 4.38
C LEU A 79 -3.65 -9.65 3.82
N PRO A 80 -3.76 -10.97 4.04
CA PRO A 80 -4.98 -11.71 3.73
C PRO A 80 -6.20 -11.09 4.45
N LYS A 81 -7.34 -10.99 3.75
CA LYS A 81 -8.58 -10.56 4.41
C LYS A 81 -8.94 -11.51 5.55
N GLY A 82 -9.28 -10.92 6.70
CA GLY A 82 -9.53 -11.68 7.93
C GLY A 82 -8.33 -11.77 8.88
N SER A 83 -7.17 -11.22 8.50
CA SER A 83 -6.07 -10.93 9.43
C SER A 83 -6.50 -9.99 10.55
N THR A 84 -5.80 -10.11 11.67
CA THR A 84 -6.01 -9.37 12.92
C THR A 84 -4.90 -8.36 13.16
N PRO A 85 -5.07 -7.40 14.08
CA PRO A 85 -3.98 -6.52 14.49
C PRO A 85 -2.76 -7.26 15.04
N ARG A 86 -2.92 -8.45 15.64
CA ARG A 86 -1.77 -9.28 16.07
C ARG A 86 -1.00 -9.83 14.86
N ASP A 87 -1.70 -10.24 13.80
CA ASP A 87 -1.05 -10.69 12.56
C ASP A 87 -0.22 -9.55 11.93
N LEU A 88 -0.78 -8.33 11.90
CA LEU A 88 -0.05 -7.14 11.49
C LEU A 88 1.19 -6.92 12.38
N ALA A 89 1.07 -7.09 13.70
CA ALA A 89 2.20 -6.97 14.60
C ALA A 89 3.31 -7.98 14.29
N TYR A 90 2.98 -9.23 13.99
CA TYR A 90 3.97 -10.23 13.55
C TYR A 90 4.64 -9.89 12.22
N MET A 91 3.90 -9.27 11.29
CA MET A 91 4.44 -8.83 10.01
C MET A 91 5.44 -7.68 10.15
N ILE A 92 5.23 -6.79 11.12
CA ILE A 92 6.17 -5.70 11.42
C ILE A 92 7.40 -6.24 12.14
N HIS A 93 7.20 -6.95 13.26
CA HIS A 93 8.29 -7.57 14.01
C HIS A 93 7.77 -8.69 14.91
N THR A 94 8.51 -9.81 14.96
CA THR A 94 8.10 -10.98 15.75
C THR A 94 7.86 -10.67 17.23
N ASP A 95 8.68 -9.79 17.83
CA ASP A 95 8.51 -9.42 19.25
C ASP A 95 7.28 -8.56 19.52
N LEU A 96 6.85 -7.72 18.56
CA LEU A 96 5.60 -6.98 18.67
C LEU A 96 4.41 -7.93 18.67
N GLY A 97 4.42 -8.95 17.79
CA GLY A 97 3.39 -9.98 17.76
C GLY A 97 3.33 -10.83 19.04
N LYS A 98 4.49 -11.22 19.58
CA LYS A 98 4.60 -11.99 20.84
C LYS A 98 4.09 -11.20 22.04
N THR A 99 4.43 -9.92 22.12
CA THR A 99 4.09 -9.05 23.26
C THR A 99 2.87 -8.16 23.01
N PHE A 100 2.08 -8.46 21.97
CA PHE A 100 0.90 -7.71 21.60
C PHE A 100 -0.12 -7.66 22.75
N LEU A 101 -0.61 -6.45 23.04
CA LEU A 101 -1.62 -6.21 24.07
C LEU A 101 -2.96 -5.82 23.46
N TYR A 102 -2.95 -4.86 22.53
CA TYR A 102 -4.11 -4.39 21.80
C TYR A 102 -3.69 -3.49 20.65
N ALA A 103 -4.64 -3.04 19.85
CA ALA A 103 -4.41 -2.04 18.82
C ALA A 103 -5.38 -0.86 18.94
N ILE A 104 -5.07 0.24 18.27
CA ILE A 104 -5.91 1.43 18.18
C ILE A 104 -6.23 1.66 16.70
N ASP A 105 -7.52 1.82 16.38
CA ASP A 105 -7.96 2.38 15.10
C ASP A 105 -7.68 3.88 15.14
N ALA A 106 -6.65 4.34 14.43
CA ALA A 106 -6.22 5.74 14.48
C ALA A 106 -7.28 6.69 13.90
N ARG A 107 -8.14 6.21 12.98
CA ARG A 107 -9.20 7.03 12.39
C ARG A 107 -10.38 7.23 13.33
N LYS A 108 -10.75 6.17 14.06
CA LYS A 108 -11.88 6.21 15.00
C LYS A 108 -11.46 6.56 16.43
N LYS A 109 -10.16 6.52 16.73
CA LYS A 109 -9.59 6.73 18.06
C LYS A 109 -10.17 5.78 19.11
N ILE A 110 -10.43 4.54 18.72
CA ILE A 110 -10.96 3.50 19.60
C ILE A 110 -9.97 2.34 19.73
N ARG A 111 -10.00 1.70 20.89
CA ARG A 111 -9.27 0.45 21.13
C ARG A 111 -9.92 -0.69 20.35
N LEU A 112 -9.09 -1.48 19.70
CA LEU A 112 -9.45 -2.72 19.01
C LEU A 112 -8.98 -3.91 19.83
N GLY A 113 -9.84 -4.92 19.94
CA GLY A 113 -9.49 -6.23 20.48
C GLY A 113 -8.66 -7.05 19.51
N GLU A 114 -8.11 -8.15 20.01
CA GLU A 114 -7.29 -9.09 19.23
C GLU A 114 -8.07 -9.74 18.07
N ASP A 115 -9.36 -10.01 18.27
CA ASP A 115 -10.20 -10.67 17.26
C ASP A 115 -10.74 -9.72 16.17
N TYR A 116 -10.42 -8.42 16.26
CA TYR A 116 -10.85 -7.47 15.24
C TYR A 116 -10.32 -7.89 13.87
N LYS A 117 -11.20 -7.91 12.87
CA LYS A 117 -10.83 -8.22 11.50
C LYS A 117 -10.44 -6.94 10.79
N LEU A 118 -9.16 -6.84 10.44
CA LEU A 118 -8.62 -5.71 9.70
C LEU A 118 -9.40 -5.51 8.40
N LYS A 119 -9.59 -4.25 8.03
CA LYS A 119 -10.32 -3.84 6.83
C LYS A 119 -9.41 -3.06 5.90
N TRP A 120 -9.84 -2.95 4.65
CA TRP A 120 -9.15 -2.20 3.63
C TRP A 120 -8.83 -0.77 4.11
N GLY A 121 -7.54 -0.46 4.08
CA GLY A 121 -6.98 0.83 4.41
C GLY A 121 -7.06 1.20 5.88
N ASP A 122 -7.30 0.25 6.79
CA ASP A 122 -7.23 0.51 8.23
C ASP A 122 -5.88 1.12 8.63
N VAL A 123 -5.94 2.11 9.52
CA VAL A 123 -4.75 2.78 10.07
C VAL A 123 -4.65 2.37 11.53
N ILE A 124 -3.61 1.61 11.85
CA ILE A 124 -3.55 0.81 13.08
C ILE A 124 -2.31 1.17 13.88
N SER A 125 -2.48 1.59 15.13
CA SER A 125 -1.36 1.66 16.08
C SER A 125 -1.33 0.41 16.96
N ILE A 126 -0.21 -0.29 16.95
CA ILE A 126 0.00 -1.51 17.74
C ILE A 126 0.58 -1.15 19.10
N ILE A 127 -0.07 -1.62 20.16
CA ILE A 127 0.42 -1.49 21.53
C ILE A 127 0.92 -2.86 21.98
N ALA A 128 2.21 -2.94 22.29
CA ALA A 128 2.89 -4.15 22.72
C ALA A 128 3.82 -3.86 23.89
N ALA A 129 4.03 -4.83 24.80
CA ALA A 129 4.92 -4.63 25.95
C ALA A 129 6.40 -4.48 25.55
N GLY A 130 6.80 -5.04 24.41
CA GLY A 130 8.12 -4.87 23.82
C GLY A 130 8.30 -3.57 23.01
N ARG A 131 7.29 -2.70 22.96
CA ARG A 131 7.38 -1.41 22.28
C ARG A 131 8.39 -0.55 23.05
N ARG A 132 9.53 -0.26 22.42
CA ARG A 132 10.48 0.72 22.93
C ARG A 132 9.92 2.11 22.62
N ALA A 133 9.90 2.96 23.63
CA ALA A 133 9.51 4.36 23.54
C ALA A 133 10.58 5.19 22.83
#